data_AF-A0A2D7W566-F1
#
_entry.id   AF-A0A2D7W566-F1
#
_cell.length_a   1.000
_cell.length_b   1.000
_cell.length_c   1.000
_cell.angle_alpha   90.00
_cell.angle_beta   90.00
_cell.angle_gamma   90.00
#
_symmetry.space_group_name_H-M   'P 1'
#
loop_
_entity.id
_entity.type
_entity.pdbx_description
1 polymer ?
#
loop_
_entity_poly.entity_id
_entity_poly.type
_entity_poly.pdbx_seq_one_letter_code
_entity_poly.pdbx_strand_id
1 'polypeptide(L)'
;MIADEVECPQSAVLDLVDRGLVEAEPAHEPAARIVLTRRGRLLADAVARELAVISEASSAPDAGPVAGPDAGPDAPTAKQADPT
;
A
#
# COMPACT_ATOMS: atom_id res chain seq x y z
N MET A 1 -4.20 24.66 6.32
CA MET A 1 -5.11 23.61 6.80
C MET A 1 -4.34 22.32 6.73
N ILE A 2 -3.78 21.86 7.85
CA ILE A 2 -3.19 20.52 7.92
C ILE A 2 -4.41 19.60 7.98
N ALA A 3 -4.64 18.82 6.93
CA ALA A 3 -5.74 17.88 6.89
C ALA A 3 -5.50 16.81 7.96
N ASP A 4 -6.52 16.58 8.78
CA ASP A 4 -6.70 15.48 9.72
C ASP A 4 -5.75 15.45 10.93
N GLU A 5 -6.18 16.12 12.00
CA GLU A 5 -5.72 15.80 13.35
C GLU A 5 -6.26 14.41 13.73
N VAL A 6 -5.37 13.45 13.97
CA VAL A 6 -5.71 12.09 14.38
C VAL A 6 -5.52 11.98 15.89
N GLU A 7 -6.54 11.54 16.61
CA GLU A 7 -6.43 11.25 18.03
C GLU A 7 -5.48 10.06 18.23
N CYS A 8 -4.31 10.32 18.80
CA CYS A 8 -3.27 9.34 19.04
C CYS A 8 -2.93 9.31 20.54
N PRO A 9 -3.05 8.17 21.24
CA PRO A 9 -2.71 8.09 22.65
C PRO A 9 -1.21 8.33 22.83
N GLN A 10 -0.85 9.04 23.90
CA GLN A 10 0.55 9.40 24.18
C GLN A 10 1.46 8.17 24.30
N SER A 11 0.94 7.04 24.79
CA SER A 11 1.67 5.76 24.84
C SER A 11 2.13 5.28 23.46
N ALA A 12 1.29 5.43 22.43
CA ALA A 12 1.66 5.03 21.07
C ALA A 12 2.76 5.94 20.51
N VAL A 13 2.73 7.24 20.83
CA VAL A 13 3.82 8.16 20.45
C VAL A 13 5.14 7.75 21.11
N LEU A 14 5.11 7.41 22.40
CA LEU A 14 6.30 6.94 23.12
C LEU A 14 6.84 5.63 22.53
N ASP A 15 5.99 4.68 22.20
CA ASP A 15 6.40 3.43 21.54
C ASP A 15 7.10 3.69 20.20
N LEU A 16 6.65 4.70 19.43
CA LEU A 16 7.27 5.09 18.17
C LEU A 16 8.62 5.79 18.40
N VAL A 17 8.76 6.57 19.47
CA VAL A 17 10.04 7.18 19.89
C VAL A 17 11.03 6.10 20.30
N ASP A 18 10.63 5.14 21.14
CA ASP A 18 11.49 4.03 21.60
C ASP A 18 11.97 3.15 20.45
N ARG A 19 11.15 3.01 19.40
CA ARG A 19 11.52 2.30 18.16
C ARG A 19 12.39 3.14 17.21
N GLY A 20 12.64 4.41 17.51
CA GLY A 20 13.40 5.36 16.70
C GLY A 20 12.71 5.73 15.38
N LEU A 21 11.38 5.67 15.34
CA LEU A 21 10.58 6.00 14.15
C LEU A 21 10.18 7.48 14.13
N VAL A 22 10.05 8.10 15.30
CA VAL A 22 9.75 9.53 15.45
C VAL A 22 10.63 10.17 16.50
N GLU A 23 10.79 11.49 16.37
CA GLU A 23 11.34 12.38 17.39
C GLU A 23 10.20 13.27 17.90
N ALA A 24 10.15 13.53 19.21
CA ALA A 24 9.13 14.37 19.83
C ALA A 24 9.80 15.44 20.69
N GLU A 25 9.55 16.72 20.38
CA GLU A 25 10.12 17.86 21.13
C GLU A 25 9.04 18.87 21.56
N PRO A 26 8.97 19.25 22.86
CA PRO A 26 9.67 18.64 23.98
C PRO A 26 9.17 17.21 24.26
N ALA A 27 10.08 16.32 24.64
CA ALA A 27 9.74 14.93 24.91
C ALA A 27 8.74 14.83 26.07
N HIS A 28 7.72 13.97 25.93
CA HIS A 28 6.68 13.70 26.95
C HIS A 28 5.66 14.82 27.19
N GLU A 29 5.55 15.82 26.31
CA GLU A 29 4.46 16.81 26.40
C GLU A 29 3.31 16.54 25.42
N PRO A 30 2.05 16.82 25.80
CA PRO A 30 0.89 16.68 24.90
C PRO A 30 0.98 17.59 23.67
N ALA A 31 1.68 18.73 23.78
CA ALA A 31 1.90 19.68 22.70
C ALA A 31 3.23 19.43 21.96
N ALA A 32 3.86 18.27 22.16
CA ALA A 32 5.14 17.94 21.53
C ALA A 32 4.99 17.94 20.00
N ARG A 33 5.93 18.59 19.33
CA ARG A 33 6.07 18.48 17.90
C ARG A 33 6.63 17.09 17.58
N ILE A 34 5.83 16.27 16.89
CA ILE A 34 6.23 14.93 16.45
C ILE A 34 6.75 15.01 15.01
N VAL A 35 7.95 14.48 14.77
CA VAL A 35 8.60 14.48 13.46
C VAL A 35 9.05 13.06 13.11
N LEU A 36 8.75 12.60 11.89
CA LEU A 36 9.24 11.30 11.42
C LEU A 36 10.77 11.32 11.27
N THR A 37 11.44 10.28 11.78
CA THR A 37 12.85 10.03 11.44
C THR A 37 12.98 9.55 10.01
N ARG A 38 14.21 9.45 9.49
CA ARG A 38 14.46 8.82 8.18
C ARG A 38 13.93 7.37 8.15
N ARG A 39 14.11 6.63 9.24
CA ARG A 39 13.62 5.25 9.36
C ARG A 39 12.09 5.21 9.40
N GLY A 40 11.47 6.11 10.15
CA GLY A 40 10.01 6.24 10.21
C GLY A 40 9.39 6.49 8.84
N ARG A 41 9.98 7.41 8.05
CA ARG A 41 9.52 7.69 6.68
C ARG A 41 9.57 6.44 5.78
N LEU A 42 10.72 5.77 5.75
CA LEU A 42 10.89 4.56 4.91
C LEU A 42 9.91 3.45 5.29
N LEU A 43 9.64 3.28 6.60
CA LEU A 43 8.67 2.29 7.06
C LEU A 43 7.24 2.67 6.68
N ALA A 44 6.85 3.92 6.88
CA ALA A 44 5.53 4.42 6.49
C ALA A 44 5.28 4.24 4.99
N ASP A 45 6.28 4.55 4.16
CA ASP A 45 6.21 4.37 2.71
C ASP A 45 6.06 2.89 2.31
N ALA A 46 6.79 1.99 2.98
CA ALA A 46 6.69 0.55 2.72
C ALA A 46 5.29 0.01 3.08
N VAL A 47 4.78 0.38 4.26
CA VAL A 47 3.43 -0.02 4.71
C VAL A 47 2.36 0.53 3.77
N ALA A 48 2.47 1.79 3.33
CA ALA A 48 1.52 2.37 2.39
C ALA A 48 1.49 1.61 1.06
N ARG A 49 2.65 1.19 0.55
CA ARG A 49 2.75 0.37 -0.67
C ARG A 49 2.13 -1.02 -0.48
N GLU A 50 2.39 -1.67 0.64
CA GLU A 50 1.81 -2.99 0.93
C GLU A 50 0.29 -2.92 1.06
N LEU A 51 -0.24 -1.91 1.74
CA LEU A 51 -1.68 -1.69 1.86
C LEU A 51 -2.34 -1.39 0.52
N ALA A 52 -1.68 -0.63 -0.36
CA ALA A 52 -2.17 -0.39 -1.72
C ALA A 52 -2.31 -1.71 -2.51
N VAL A 53 -1.30 -2.58 -2.47
CA VAL A 53 -1.34 -3.90 -3.12
C VAL A 53 -2.49 -4.76 -2.58
N ILE A 54 -2.69 -4.79 -1.26
CA ILE A 54 -3.79 -5.54 -0.64
C ILE A 54 -5.15 -4.98 -1.07
N SER A 55 -5.29 -3.65 -1.10
CA SER A 55 -6.53 -2.98 -1.50
C SER A 55 -6.86 -3.24 -2.98
N GLU A 56 -5.85 -3.24 -3.86
CA GLU A 56 -6.00 -3.57 -5.28
C GLU A 56 -6.34 -5.05 -5.48
N ALA A 57 -5.72 -5.96 -4.73
CA ALA A 57 -6.03 -7.39 -4.77
C ALA A 57 -7.46 -7.69 -4.29
N SER A 58 -7.97 -6.95 -3.30
CA SER A 58 -9.34 -7.11 -2.80
C SER A 58 -10.41 -6.50 -3.71
N SER A 59 -10.03 -5.69 -4.71
CA SER A 59 -10.93 -5.06 -5.67
C SER A 59 -10.94 -5.72 -7.04
N ALA A 60 -10.17 -6.79 -7.22
CA ALA A 60 -10.38 -7.71 -8.34
C ALA A 60 -11.76 -8.37 -8.15
N PRO A 61 -12.73 -8.16 -9.07
CA PRO A 61 -14.01 -8.82 -8.95
C PRO A 61 -13.79 -10.33 -9.00
N ASP A 62 -14.52 -11.03 -8.14
CA ASP A 62 -14.66 -12.48 -8.10
C ASP A 62 -14.80 -13.02 -9.53
N ALA A 63 -13.70 -13.54 -10.08
CA ALA A 63 -13.72 -14.22 -11.37
C ALA A 63 -14.34 -15.59 -11.14
N GLY A 64 -15.66 -15.65 -11.18
CA GLY A 64 -16.40 -16.90 -11.26
C GLY A 64 -17.66 -16.74 -12.13
N PRO A 65 -18.05 -17.73 -12.95
CA PRO A 65 -17.33 -18.89 -13.46
C PRO A 65 -17.23 -18.89 -15.00
N VAL A 66 -16.36 -19.77 -15.52
CA VAL A 66 -16.35 -20.24 -16.91
C VAL A 66 -17.76 -20.55 -17.42
N ALA A 67 -18.26 -19.74 -18.34
CA ALA A 67 -19.36 -20.10 -19.23
C ALA A 67 -19.15 -19.41 -20.58
N GLY A 68 -18.65 -20.17 -21.57
CA GLY A 68 -18.87 -19.81 -22.97
C GLY A 68 -20.38 -19.78 -23.25
N PRO A 69 -20.84 -19.03 -24.27
CA PRO A 69 -20.57 -19.47 -25.64
C PRO A 69 -20.31 -18.34 -26.66
N ASP A 70 -19.53 -18.69 -27.67
CA ASP A 70 -19.71 -18.30 -29.08
C ASP A 70 -19.69 -16.79 -29.46
N ALA A 71 -18.53 -16.31 -29.94
CA ALA A 71 -18.44 -15.31 -31.00
C ALA A 71 -16.97 -15.20 -31.51
N GLY A 72 -16.67 -15.84 -32.65
CA GLY A 72 -15.62 -15.34 -33.54
C GLY A 72 -16.03 -13.97 -34.13
N PRO A 73 -15.12 -13.17 -34.73
CA PRO A 73 -14.32 -13.65 -35.85
C PRO A 73 -12.87 -13.10 -35.95
N ASP A 74 -12.18 -13.64 -36.95
CA ASP A 74 -10.94 -13.20 -37.60
C ASP A 74 -9.58 -13.61 -37.01
N ALA A 75 -8.97 -14.54 -37.74
CA ALA A 75 -7.58 -14.97 -37.68
C ALA A 75 -6.60 -13.85 -38.06
N PRO A 76 -5.30 -14.06 -37.77
CA PRO A 76 -4.42 -14.25 -38.92
C PRO A 76 -3.64 -15.56 -38.81
N THR A 77 -3.64 -16.27 -39.94
CA THR A 77 -2.92 -17.51 -40.21
C THR A 77 -1.42 -17.29 -40.17
N ALA A 78 -0.77 -17.67 -39.07
CA ALA A 78 0.67 -17.90 -39.06
C ALA A 78 0.95 -19.25 -39.76
N LYS A 79 1.34 -19.18 -41.04
CA LYS A 79 2.00 -20.29 -41.74
C LYS A 79 3.25 -20.68 -40.96
N GLN A 80 3.19 -21.77 -40.22
CA GLN A 80 4.38 -22.44 -39.73
C GLN A 80 5.01 -23.17 -40.94
N ALA A 81 6.21 -22.75 -41.32
CA ALA A 81 7.00 -23.44 -42.33
C ALA A 81 7.47 -24.78 -41.76
N ASP A 82 7.23 -25.83 -42.54
CA ASP A 82 7.67 -27.21 -42.31
C ASP A 82 9.20 -27.29 -42.25
N PRO A 83 9.81 -28.11 -41.36
CA PRO A 83 11.26 -28.28 -41.33
C PRO A 83 11.67 -29.42 -42.25
N THR A 84 12.42 -29.12 -43.31
CA THR A 84 13.39 -30.02 -43.95
C THR A 84 14.48 -29.19 -44.60
#